data_AF-A0A0J5GP63-F1
#
_entry.id   AF-A0A0J5GP63-F1
#
_cell.length_a   1.000
_cell.length_b   1.000
_cell.length_c   1.000
_cell.angle_alpha   90.00
_cell.angle_beta   90.00
_cell.angle_gamma   90.00
#
_symmetry.space_group_name_H-M   'P 1'
#
loop_
_entity.id
_entity.type
_entity.pdbx_description
1 polymer ?
#
loop_
_entity_poly.entity_id
_entity_poly.type
_entity_poly.pdbx_seq_one_letter_code
_entity_poly.pdbx_strand_id
1 'polypeptide(L)'
;MKSIQTKLITLICTLLFITLAIVSTLTYLQVKQQVEENVRVEGQSLVQEKSDLISLYLESFASSIDRYSQDSRVVTMLQSPEEEREEAWAIVNEDFQTFNSLNEHIAVTYIGSNEGEFFTEPFIDVGSDYDPRTRLWYTDAAANPDTVIWTEPYEDASTGEY
;
A
#
# COMPACT_ATOMS: atom_id res chain seq x y z
N MET A 1 -6.95 -5.94 -80.19
CA MET A 1 -5.66 -6.43 -79.66
C MET A 1 -5.28 -5.55 -78.48
N LYS A 2 -5.20 -6.07 -77.25
CA LYS A 2 -4.76 -5.25 -76.10
C LYS A 2 -3.33 -4.74 -76.39
N SER A 3 -3.16 -3.42 -76.46
CA SER A 3 -1.87 -2.76 -76.72
C SER A 3 -0.84 -3.19 -75.67
N ILE A 4 0.41 -3.39 -76.08
CA ILE A 4 1.54 -3.74 -75.20
C ILE A 4 1.66 -2.75 -74.03
N GLN A 5 1.32 -1.47 -74.27
CA GLN A 5 1.30 -0.42 -73.25
C GLN A 5 0.35 -0.74 -72.09
N THR A 6 -0.86 -1.25 -72.38
CA THR A 6 -1.84 -1.58 -71.33
C THR A 6 -1.33 -2.71 -70.44
N LYS A 7 -0.69 -3.73 -71.04
CA LYS A 7 -0.08 -4.85 -70.30
C LYS A 7 1.08 -4.39 -69.41
N LEU A 8 1.90 -3.46 -69.91
CA LEU A 8 3.03 -2.90 -69.15
C LEU A 8 2.56 -2.03 -67.98
N ILE A 9 1.55 -1.18 -68.19
CA ILE A 9 0.96 -0.37 -67.12
C ILE A 9 0.33 -1.24 -66.04
N THR A 10 -0.43 -2.28 -66.43
CA THR A 10 -1.00 -3.21 -65.44
C THR A 10 0.08 -3.92 -64.64
N LEU A 11 1.16 -4.37 -65.27
CA LEU A 11 2.29 -5.01 -64.58
C LEU A 11 2.92 -4.07 -63.53
N ILE A 12 3.23 -2.84 -63.92
CA ILE A 12 3.84 -1.84 -63.02
C ILE A 12 2.90 -1.50 -61.86
N CYS A 13 1.61 -1.26 -62.13
CA CYS A 13 0.63 -1.00 -61.09
C CYS A 13 0.51 -2.18 -60.11
N THR A 14 0.48 -3.42 -60.62
CA THR A 14 0.37 -4.62 -59.77
C THR A 14 1.59 -4.75 -58.86
N LEU A 15 2.78 -4.50 -59.41
CA LEU A 15 4.03 -4.56 -58.65
C LEU A 15 4.08 -3.47 -57.56
N LEU A 16 3.62 -2.26 -57.85
CA LEU A 16 3.47 -1.18 -56.86
C LEU A 16 2.47 -1.52 -55.76
N PHE A 17 1.34 -2.14 -56.12
CA PHE A 17 0.36 -2.59 -55.13
C PHE A 17 0.94 -3.65 -54.20
N ILE A 18 1.69 -4.62 -54.74
CA ILE A 18 2.33 -5.66 -53.94
C ILE A 18 3.36 -5.06 -52.97
N THR A 19 4.21 -4.16 -53.43
CA THR A 19 5.23 -3.54 -52.55
C THR A 19 4.59 -2.71 -51.44
N LEU A 20 3.54 -1.93 -51.75
CA LEU A 20 2.79 -1.18 -50.74
C LEU A 20 2.09 -2.10 -49.73
N ALA A 21 1.50 -3.21 -50.19
CA ALA A 21 0.84 -4.17 -49.32
C ALA A 21 1.83 -4.84 -48.35
N ILE A 22 3.02 -5.20 -48.84
CA ILE A 22 4.08 -5.80 -48.01
C ILE A 22 4.55 -4.79 -46.95
N VAL A 23 4.90 -3.57 -47.36
CA VAL A 23 5.36 -2.53 -46.43
C VAL A 23 4.28 -2.22 -45.39
N SER A 24 3.02 -2.04 -45.82
CA SER A 24 1.89 -1.78 -44.94
C SER A 24 1.73 -2.88 -43.88
N THR A 25 1.84 -4.14 -44.29
CA THR A 25 1.71 -5.29 -43.38
C THR A 25 2.87 -5.35 -42.39
N LEU A 26 4.12 -5.16 -42.84
CA LEU A 26 5.28 -5.14 -41.95
C LEU A 26 5.21 -3.99 -40.95
N THR A 27 4.84 -2.79 -41.41
CA THR A 27 4.62 -1.63 -40.55
C THR A 27 3.52 -1.90 -39.53
N TYR A 28 2.40 -2.50 -39.94
CA TYR A 28 1.31 -2.87 -39.03
C TYR A 28 1.79 -3.81 -37.92
N LEU A 29 2.55 -4.86 -38.26
CA LEU A 29 3.09 -5.81 -37.28
C LEU A 29 4.07 -5.14 -36.31
N GLN A 30 4.96 -4.28 -36.83
CA GLN A 30 5.93 -3.55 -36.02
C GLN A 30 5.24 -2.57 -35.06
N VAL A 31 4.30 -1.78 -35.57
CA VAL A 31 3.54 -0.80 -34.76
C VAL A 31 2.72 -1.52 -33.70
N LYS A 32 2.07 -2.63 -34.04
CA LYS A 32 1.34 -3.44 -33.07
C LYS A 32 2.26 -3.90 -31.93
N GLN A 33 3.40 -4.48 -32.26
CA GLN A 33 4.36 -4.96 -31.26
C GLN A 33 4.88 -3.80 -30.38
N GLN A 34 5.20 -2.66 -30.99
CA GLN A 34 5.69 -1.49 -30.25
C GLN A 34 4.63 -0.93 -29.30
N VAL A 35 3.37 -0.87 -29.73
CA VAL A 35 2.27 -0.39 -28.89
C VAL A 35 2.03 -1.34 -27.73
N GLU A 36 2.01 -2.65 -27.96
CA GLU A 36 1.88 -3.65 -26.89
C GLU A 36 3.01 -3.53 -25.88
N GLU A 37 4.25 -3.36 -26.34
CA GLU A 37 5.41 -3.20 -25.47
C GLU A 37 5.38 -1.89 -24.68
N ASN A 38 5.01 -0.78 -25.32
CA ASN A 38 4.89 0.51 -24.63
C ASN A 38 3.83 0.44 -23.52
N VAL A 39 2.66 -0.11 -23.82
CA VAL A 39 1.58 -0.28 -22.81
C VAL A 39 2.05 -1.18 -21.67
N ARG A 40 2.80 -2.24 -21.96
CA ARG A 40 3.36 -3.13 -20.95
C ARG A 40 4.36 -2.42 -20.05
N VAL A 41 5.33 -1.70 -20.63
CA VAL A 41 6.38 -1.00 -19.89
C VAL A 41 5.81 0.16 -19.09
N GLU A 42 4.90 0.96 -19.66
CA GLU A 42 4.23 2.04 -18.96
C GLU A 42 3.37 1.50 -17.81
N GLY A 43 2.61 0.42 -18.05
CA GLY A 43 1.82 -0.24 -17.01
C GLY A 43 2.67 -0.76 -15.86
N GLN A 44 3.80 -1.42 -16.16
CA GLN A 44 4.75 -1.87 -15.15
C GLN A 44 5.36 -0.70 -14.37
N SER A 45 5.75 0.37 -15.07
CA SER A 45 6.34 1.55 -14.44
C SER A 45 5.36 2.25 -13.50
N LEU A 46 4.08 2.34 -13.90
CA LEU A 46 3.04 2.89 -13.06
C LEU A 46 2.80 2.04 -11.80
N VAL A 47 2.73 0.72 -11.94
CA VAL A 47 2.58 -0.18 -10.79
C VAL A 47 3.77 -0.04 -9.84
N GLN A 48 4.98 0.03 -10.37
CA GLN A 48 6.19 0.23 -9.57
C GLN A 48 6.15 1.57 -8.83
N GLU A 49 5.83 2.67 -9.51
CA GLU A 49 5.71 4.00 -8.89
C GLU A 49 4.70 3.98 -7.73
N LYS A 50 3.54 3.32 -7.91
CA LYS A 50 2.56 3.16 -6.83
C LYS A 50 3.07 2.29 -5.68
N SER A 51 3.77 1.20 -5.99
CA SER A 51 4.39 0.35 -4.96
C SER A 51 5.42 1.11 -4.14
N ASP A 52 6.23 1.96 -4.79
CA ASP A 52 7.23 2.77 -4.11
C ASP A 52 6.58 3.83 -3.21
N LEU A 53 5.49 4.46 -3.67
CA LEU A 53 4.70 5.39 -2.86
C LEU A 53 4.09 4.72 -1.62
N ILE A 54 3.53 3.51 -1.77
CA ILE A 54 3.01 2.73 -0.64
C ILE A 54 4.14 2.40 0.33
N SER A 55 5.30 1.98 -0.18
CA SER A 55 6.46 1.65 0.65
C SER A 55 6.91 2.86 1.47
N LEU A 56 7.05 4.03 0.85
CA LEU A 56 7.39 5.28 1.55
C LEU A 56 6.37 5.64 2.64
N TYR A 57 5.09 5.41 2.37
CA TYR A 57 4.02 5.67 3.33
C TYR A 57 4.10 4.73 4.53
N LEU A 58 4.27 3.43 4.31
CA LEU A 58 4.48 2.46 5.37
C LEU A 58 5.76 2.75 6.16
N GLU A 59 6.86 3.14 5.49
CA GLU A 59 8.12 3.47 6.16
C GLU A 59 8.01 4.69 7.08
N SER A 60 7.21 5.69 6.68
CA SER A 60 6.86 6.84 7.53
C SER A 60 6.10 6.43 8.79
N PHE A 61 5.15 5.50 8.66
CA PHE A 61 4.43 4.95 9.82
C PHE A 61 5.30 4.05 10.68
N ALA A 62 6.17 3.23 10.09
CA ALA A 62 7.13 2.42 10.83
C ALA A 62 8.05 3.31 11.68
N SER A 63 8.54 4.41 11.11
CA SER A 63 9.34 5.39 11.86
C SER A 63 8.55 6.02 13.01
N SER A 64 7.25 6.22 12.84
CA SER A 64 6.37 6.77 13.89
C SER A 64 6.12 5.76 15.01
N ILE A 65 5.89 4.48 14.66
CA ILE A 65 5.76 3.37 15.61
C ILE A 65 7.07 3.20 16.39
N ASP A 66 8.21 3.21 15.71
CA ASP A 66 9.53 3.11 16.33
C ASP A 66 9.76 4.25 17.33
N ARG A 67 9.45 5.50 16.94
CA ARG A 67 9.49 6.66 17.84
C ARG A 67 8.64 6.44 19.10
N TYR A 68 7.40 5.99 18.95
CA TYR A 68 6.50 5.76 20.09
C TYR A 68 6.96 4.60 20.97
N SER A 69 7.53 3.55 20.39
CA SER A 69 8.06 2.40 21.14
C SER A 69 9.21 2.79 22.07
N GLN A 70 9.94 3.85 21.72
CA GLN A 70 11.07 4.40 22.50
C GLN A 70 10.68 5.66 23.29
N ASP A 71 9.43 6.12 23.20
CA ASP A 71 8.99 7.34 23.87
C ASP A 71 8.90 7.11 25.38
N SER A 72 9.65 7.90 26.14
CA SER A 72 9.72 7.75 27.59
C SER A 72 8.36 7.96 28.27
N ARG A 73 7.44 8.71 27.68
CA ARG A 73 6.07 8.90 28.20
C ARG A 73 5.27 7.61 28.12
N VAL A 74 5.37 6.90 26.98
CA VAL A 74 4.72 5.58 26.78
C VAL A 74 5.32 4.55 27.72
N VAL A 75 6.65 4.48 27.80
CA VAL A 75 7.35 3.54 28.70
C VAL A 75 7.01 3.80 30.16
N THR A 76 7.02 5.08 30.58
CA THR A 76 6.67 5.46 31.96
C THR A 76 5.23 5.10 32.27
N MET A 77 4.29 5.42 31.37
CA MET A 77 2.89 5.05 31.52
C MET A 77 2.74 3.54 31.74
N LEU A 78 3.33 2.70 30.89
CA LEU A 78 3.23 1.24 31.02
C LEU A 78 3.87 0.68 32.32
N GLN A 79 4.80 1.42 32.92
CA GLN A 79 5.47 1.05 34.17
C GLN A 79 4.79 1.66 35.42
N SER A 80 3.89 2.63 35.25
CA SER A 80 3.17 3.27 36.34
C SER A 80 2.22 2.30 37.04
N PRO A 81 2.01 2.45 38.37
CA PRO A 81 0.94 1.78 39.09
C PRO A 81 -0.41 1.98 38.42
N GLU A 82 -1.32 1.01 38.55
CA GLU A 82 -2.65 1.06 37.95
C GLU A 82 -3.41 2.35 38.32
N GLU A 83 -3.27 2.81 39.57
CA GLU A 83 -3.95 4.02 40.05
C GLU A 83 -3.45 5.31 39.38
N GLU A 84 -2.23 5.33 38.85
CA GLU A 84 -1.62 6.49 38.17
C GLU A 84 -1.67 6.34 36.64
N ARG A 85 -2.11 5.18 36.14
CA ARG A 85 -2.07 4.81 34.72
C ARG A 85 -2.96 5.70 33.86
N GLU A 86 -4.15 6.03 34.35
CA GLU A 86 -5.11 6.87 33.64
C GLU A 86 -4.57 8.30 33.44
N GLU A 87 -3.95 8.88 34.47
CA GLU A 87 -3.31 10.20 34.39
C GLU A 87 -2.10 10.18 33.44
N ALA A 88 -1.30 9.12 33.48
CA ALA A 88 -0.17 8.95 32.57
C ALA A 88 -0.64 8.75 31.12
N TRP A 89 -1.74 8.02 30.90
CA TRP A 89 -2.35 7.84 29.60
C TRP A 89 -2.83 9.16 29.01
N ALA A 90 -3.41 10.07 29.81
CA ALA A 90 -3.85 11.36 29.31
C ALA A 90 -2.73 12.15 28.60
N ILE A 91 -1.48 12.03 29.09
CA ILE A 91 -0.31 12.69 28.49
C ILE A 91 0.06 12.05 27.14
N VAL A 92 0.01 10.72 27.05
CA VAL A 92 0.27 9.99 25.80
C VAL A 92 -0.87 10.24 24.80
N ASN A 93 -2.09 10.26 25.29
CA ASN A 93 -3.30 10.40 24.48
C ASN A 93 -3.36 11.76 23.77
N GLU A 94 -2.89 12.83 24.40
CA GLU A 94 -2.78 14.15 23.76
C GLU A 94 -1.85 14.12 22.53
N ASP A 95 -0.74 13.38 22.61
CA ASP A 95 0.17 13.19 21.46
C ASP A 95 -0.47 12.32 20.39
N PHE A 96 -1.19 11.26 20.78
CA PHE A 96 -1.93 10.40 19.84
C PHE A 96 -3.05 11.17 19.13
N GLN A 97 -3.79 12.03 19.83
CA GLN A 97 -4.80 12.91 19.24
C GLN A 97 -4.18 13.84 18.20
N THR A 98 -3.05 14.47 18.56
CA THR A 98 -2.32 15.34 17.63
C THR A 98 -1.86 14.56 16.42
N PHE A 99 -1.24 13.39 16.62
CA PHE A 99 -0.75 12.52 15.56
C PHE A 99 -1.87 12.06 14.62
N ASN A 100 -2.99 11.57 15.15
CA ASN A 100 -4.15 11.14 14.36
C ASN A 100 -4.76 12.33 13.59
N SER A 101 -4.85 13.51 14.20
CA SER A 101 -5.38 14.72 13.52
C SER A 101 -4.54 15.16 12.31
N LEU A 102 -3.23 14.85 12.33
CA LEU A 102 -2.31 15.11 11.24
C LEU A 102 -2.27 13.99 10.19
N ASN A 103 -2.84 12.83 10.50
CA ASN A 103 -2.82 11.64 9.66
C ASN A 103 -4.25 11.10 9.46
N GLU A 104 -4.99 11.74 8.56
CA GLU A 104 -6.42 11.49 8.31
C GLU A 104 -6.80 10.06 7.88
N HIS A 105 -5.81 9.23 7.50
CA HIS A 105 -6.01 7.84 7.10
C HIS A 105 -5.77 6.83 8.23
N ILE A 106 -5.40 7.30 9.44
CA ILE A 106 -5.33 6.44 10.63
C ILE A 106 -6.72 6.35 11.23
N ALA A 107 -7.25 5.13 11.31
CA ALA A 107 -8.51 4.87 11.99
C ALA A 107 -8.37 4.94 13.52
N VAL A 108 -7.33 4.30 14.06
CA VAL A 108 -7.06 4.22 15.50
C VAL A 108 -5.57 4.01 15.75
N THR A 109 -5.04 4.68 16.76
CA THR A 109 -3.70 4.43 17.33
C THR A 109 -3.87 3.86 18.72
N TYR A 110 -3.14 2.80 19.06
CA TYR A 110 -3.40 2.04 20.28
C TYR A 110 -2.15 1.40 20.88
N ILE A 111 -2.27 1.02 22.16
CA ILE A 111 -1.26 0.30 22.93
C ILE A 111 -1.94 -0.91 23.59
N GLY A 112 -1.36 -2.10 23.42
CA GLY A 112 -1.70 -3.28 24.20
C GLY A 112 -0.59 -3.59 25.21
N SER A 113 -0.90 -3.66 26.50
CA SER A 113 0.08 -4.05 27.53
C SER A 113 0.20 -5.58 27.66
N ASN A 114 1.29 -6.05 28.24
CA ASN A 114 1.48 -7.46 28.60
C ASN A 114 0.51 -7.92 29.71
N GLU A 115 0.02 -7.00 30.53
CA GLU A 115 -1.02 -7.25 31.53
C GLU A 115 -2.43 -7.38 30.91
N GLY A 116 -2.57 -7.03 29.62
CA GLY A 116 -3.83 -7.16 28.86
C GLY A 116 -4.64 -5.87 28.78
N GLU A 117 -4.09 -4.74 29.24
CA GLU A 117 -4.73 -3.44 29.10
C GLU A 117 -4.67 -2.97 27.65
N PHE A 118 -5.71 -2.24 27.24
CA PHE A 118 -5.83 -1.74 25.88
C PHE A 118 -6.20 -0.25 25.91
N PHE A 119 -5.32 0.58 25.35
CA PHE A 119 -5.47 2.02 25.27
C PHE A 119 -5.63 2.42 23.82
N THR A 120 -6.62 3.25 23.48
CA THR A 120 -6.90 3.63 22.10
C THR A 120 -7.22 5.12 21.96
N GLU A 121 -6.83 5.68 20.83
CA GLU A 121 -7.26 7.00 20.37
C GLU A 121 -7.70 6.90 18.89
N PRO A 122 -8.95 7.25 18.55
CA PRO A 122 -10.03 7.60 19.49
C PRO A 122 -10.38 6.45 20.44
N PHE A 123 -11.10 6.74 21.53
CA PHE A 123 -11.59 5.71 22.43
C PHE A 123 -12.54 4.75 21.71
N ILE A 124 -12.30 3.45 21.87
CA ILE A 124 -13.12 2.38 21.32
C ILE A 124 -13.55 1.45 22.46
N ASP A 125 -14.86 1.23 22.60
CA ASP A 125 -15.41 0.21 23.49
C ASP A 125 -15.36 -1.15 22.81
N VAL A 126 -14.39 -1.97 23.21
CA VAL A 126 -14.16 -3.33 22.67
C VAL A 126 -14.81 -4.42 23.53
N GLY A 127 -15.55 -4.07 24.58
CA GLY A 127 -16.13 -5.02 25.52
C GLY A 127 -15.13 -5.59 26.52
N SER A 128 -15.66 -6.25 27.56
CA SER A 128 -14.85 -6.76 28.69
C SER A 128 -14.16 -8.11 28.42
N ASP A 129 -14.51 -8.77 27.32
CA ASP A 129 -13.93 -10.04 26.88
C ASP A 129 -12.77 -9.87 25.89
N TYR A 130 -12.48 -8.63 25.46
CA TYR A 130 -11.37 -8.34 24.57
C TYR A 130 -10.02 -8.47 25.29
N ASP A 131 -9.12 -9.25 24.70
CA ASP A 131 -7.72 -9.37 25.13
C ASP A 131 -6.79 -9.02 23.97
N PRO A 132 -6.05 -7.88 24.04
CA PRO A 132 -5.15 -7.46 22.97
C PRO A 132 -4.05 -8.49 22.69
N ARG A 133 -3.66 -9.30 23.68
CA ARG A 133 -2.56 -10.28 23.58
C ARG A 133 -2.89 -11.48 22.69
N THR A 134 -4.17 -11.66 22.38
CA THR A 134 -4.66 -12.71 21.49
C THR A 134 -4.78 -12.26 20.03
N ARG A 135 -4.58 -10.97 19.77
CA ARG A 135 -4.77 -10.37 18.44
C ARG A 135 -3.54 -10.56 17.57
N LEU A 136 -3.76 -10.72 16.27
CA LEU A 136 -2.72 -11.00 15.28
C LEU A 136 -1.58 -9.98 15.34
N TRP A 137 -1.90 -8.68 15.38
CA TRP A 137 -0.91 -7.60 15.49
C TRP A 137 -0.04 -7.72 16.74
N TYR A 138 -0.60 -8.18 17.86
CA TYR A 138 0.14 -8.35 19.10
C TYR A 138 1.03 -9.58 19.02
N THR A 139 0.48 -10.72 18.59
CA THR A 139 1.22 -11.98 18.53
C THR A 139 2.37 -11.93 17.53
N ASP A 140 2.17 -11.27 16.38
CA ASP A 140 3.19 -11.14 15.34
C ASP A 140 4.31 -10.19 15.77
N ALA A 141 3.97 -9.08 16.44
CA ALA A 141 4.96 -8.17 17.02
C ALA A 141 5.75 -8.83 18.15
N ALA A 142 5.08 -9.58 19.04
CA ALA A 142 5.73 -10.30 20.12
C ALA A 142 6.68 -11.42 19.61
N ALA A 143 6.36 -12.02 18.46
CA ALA A 143 7.23 -13.00 17.80
C ALA A 143 8.46 -12.36 17.12
N ASN A 144 8.41 -11.06 16.81
CA ASN A 144 9.46 -10.32 16.12
C ASN A 144 9.85 -9.05 16.91
N PRO A 145 10.45 -9.20 18.10
CA PRO A 145 10.81 -8.07 18.95
C PRO A 145 11.79 -7.13 18.24
N ASP A 146 11.78 -5.87 18.65
CA ASP A 146 12.65 -4.79 18.14
C ASP A 146 12.47 -4.49 16.63
N THR A 147 11.38 -4.97 16.02
CA THR A 147 11.05 -4.72 14.62
C THR A 147 9.60 -4.30 14.45
N VAL A 148 9.35 -3.36 13.54
CA VAL A 148 7.98 -3.04 13.11
C VAL A 148 7.53 -4.10 12.13
N ILE A 149 6.34 -4.67 12.37
CA ILE A 149 5.69 -5.63 11.49
C ILE A 149 4.45 -5.02 10.85
N TRP A 150 4.06 -5.56 9.70
CA TRP A 150 2.79 -5.28 9.05
C TRP A 150 2.01 -6.59 8.99
N THR A 151 0.81 -6.61 9.55
CA THR A 151 -0.08 -7.77 9.41
C THR A 151 -0.69 -7.79 8.02
N GLU A 152 -1.12 -8.96 7.57
CA GLU A 152 -2.14 -9.02 6.52
C GLU A 152 -3.45 -8.38 7.00
N PRO A 153 -4.31 -7.89 6.10
CA PRO A 153 -5.65 -7.42 6.48
C PRO A 153 -6.42 -8.48 7.27
N TYR A 154 -7.07 -8.07 8.35
CA TYR A 154 -7.80 -8.94 9.26
C TYR A 154 -9.05 -8.21 9.77
N GLU A 155 -10.05 -8.98 10.18
CA GLU A 155 -11.30 -8.43 10.69
C GLU A 155 -11.06 -7.64 12.00
N ASP A 156 -11.38 -6.36 11.95
CA ASP A 156 -11.25 -5.43 13.07
C ASP A 156 -12.24 -5.79 14.19
N ALA A 157 -11.76 -5.80 15.42
CA ALA A 157 -12.55 -6.26 16.56
C ALA A 157 -13.68 -5.29 16.95
N SER A 158 -13.57 -4.02 16.55
CA SER A 158 -14.53 -2.97 16.93
C SER A 158 -15.60 -2.72 15.87
N THR A 159 -15.22 -2.82 14.60
CA THR A 159 -16.09 -2.52 13.45
C THR A 159 -16.60 -3.78 12.74
N GLY A 160 -15.90 -4.91 12.84
CA GLY A 160 -16.20 -6.12 12.07
C GLY A 160 -15.88 -5.99 10.57
N GLU A 161 -15.19 -4.92 10.16
CA GLU A 161 -14.72 -4.71 8.79
C GLU A 161 -13.33 -5.35 8.59
N TYR A 162 -12.98 -5.67 7.33
CA TYR A 162 -11.68 -6.25 6.94
C TYR A 162 -10.69 -5.20 6.44
#